data_AF-A0A847WA92-F1
#
_entry.id   AF-A0A847WA92-F1
#
_cell.length_a   1.000
_cell.length_b   1.000
_cell.length_c   1.000
_cell.angle_alpha   90.00
_cell.angle_beta   90.00
_cell.angle_gamma   90.00
#
_symmetry.space_group_name_H-M   'P 1'
#
loop_
_entity.id
_entity.type
_entity.pdbx_description
1 polymer ?
#
loop_
_entity_poly.entity_id
_entity_poly.type
_entity_poly.pdbx_seq_one_letter_code
_entity_poly.pdbx_strand_id
1 'polypeptide(L)' 'MSRETQQYMKYTLSTQAIERIIPSEEAILLCQKISDGKLNANTAVDKIKQKYGLTRG' A
#
# COMPACT_ATOMS: atom_id res chain seq x y z
N MET A 1 -1.02 -12.81 7.75
CA MET A 1 -0.39 -12.44 6.45
C MET A 1 0.76 -13.41 6.16
N SER A 2 1.07 -13.74 4.91
CA SER A 2 2.22 -14.61 4.60
C SER A 2 3.54 -13.83 4.69
N ARG A 3 4.66 -14.53 4.94
CA ARG A 3 6.01 -13.94 4.93
C ARG A 3 6.33 -13.27 3.59
N GLU A 4 5.85 -13.87 2.50
CA GLU A 4 6.00 -13.37 1.14
C GLU A 4 5.40 -11.98 0.96
N THR A 5 4.17 -11.74 1.46
CA THR A 5 3.55 -10.40 1.39
C THR A 5 4.33 -9.34 2.17
N GLN A 6 4.91 -9.69 3.32
CA GLN A 6 5.78 -8.76 4.08
C GLN A 6 7.05 -8.42 3.31
N GLN A 7 7.64 -9.40 2.62
CA GLN A 7 8.84 -9.21 1.82
C GLN A 7 8.57 -8.31 0.62
N TYR A 8 7.45 -8.48 -0.08
CA TYR A 8 7.06 -7.60 -1.17
C TYR A 8 6.87 -6.15 -0.73
N MET A 9 6.24 -5.90 0.43
CA MET A 9 6.10 -4.54 0.95
C MET A 9 7.45 -3.88 1.25
N LYS A 10 8.36 -4.61 1.92
CA LYS A 10 9.70 -4.08 2.20
C LYS A 10 10.46 -3.76 0.92
N TYR A 11 10.35 -4.61 -0.10
CA TYR A 11 10.97 -4.38 -1.39
C TYR A 11 10.43 -3.12 -2.07
N THR A 12 9.10 -2.97 -2.16
CA THR A 12 8.46 -1.77 -2.74
C THR A 12 8.88 -0.48 -2.04
N LEU A 13 8.86 -0.45 -0.72
CA LEU A 13 9.27 0.73 0.05
C LEU A 13 10.75 1.06 -0.18
N SER A 14 11.60 0.04 -0.28
CA SER A 14 13.03 0.22 -0.57
C SER A 14 13.25 0.82 -1.97
N THR A 15 12.55 0.32 -2.99
CA THR A 15 12.61 0.88 -4.35
C THR A 15 12.15 2.33 -4.39
N GLN A 16 11.03 2.65 -3.74
CA GLN A 16 10.52 4.03 -3.66
C GLN A 16 11.53 4.96 -2.98
N ALA A 17 12.19 4.50 -1.91
CA ALA A 17 13.22 5.27 -1.22
C ALA A 17 14.44 5.54 -2.11
N ILE A 18 14.90 4.54 -2.89
CA ILE A 18 16.00 4.70 -3.86
C ILE A 18 15.64 5.76 -4.92
N GLU A 19 14.40 5.71 -5.44
CA GLU A 19 13.89 6.65 -6.44
C GLU A 19 13.51 8.03 -5.86
N ARG A 20 13.73 8.25 -4.55
CA ARG A 20 13.32 9.48 -3.82
C ARG A 20 11.82 9.77 -3.93
N ILE A 21 11.02 8.73 -4.13
CA ILE A 21 9.56 8.80 -4.11
C ILE A 21 9.12 8.60 -2.67
N ILE A 22 8.47 9.62 -2.10
CA ILE A 22 7.90 9.53 -0.75
C ILE A 22 6.45 9.06 -0.89
N PRO A 23 6.09 7.87 -0.37
CA PRO A 23 4.70 7.43 -0.34
C PRO A 23 3.86 8.40 0.49
N SER A 24 2.59 8.60 0.12
CA SER A 24 1.69 9.37 0.96
C SER A 24 1.51 8.69 2.32
N GLU A 25 1.32 9.48 3.38
CA GLU A 25 1.10 8.96 4.74
C GLU A 25 -0.04 7.93 4.79
N GLU A 26 -1.08 8.14 3.98
CA GLU A 26 -2.20 7.22 3.88
C GLU A 26 -1.83 5.90 3.23
N ALA A 27 -0.98 5.91 2.18
CA ALA A 27 -0.48 4.66 1.59
C ALA A 27 0.31 3.85 2.61
N ILE A 28 1.13 4.51 3.44
CA ILE A 28 1.87 3.89 4.54
C ILE A 28 0.91 3.28 5.58
N LEU A 29 -0.12 4.02 6.00
CA LEU A 29 -1.13 3.54 6.94
C LEU A 29 -1.91 2.34 6.40
N LEU A 30 -2.22 2.33 5.10
CA LEU A 30 -2.88 1.20 4.45
C LEU A 30 -1.96 -0.02 4.39
N CYS A 31 -0.68 0.15 4.04
CA CYS A 31 0.31 -0.92 4.09
C CYS A 31 0.44 -1.53 5.51
N GLN A 32 0.44 -0.69 6.56
CA GLN A 32 0.48 -1.17 7.94
C GLN A 32 -0.76 -2.00 8.29
N LYS A 33 -1.97 -1.53 7.92
CA LYS A 33 -3.22 -2.27 8.15
C LYS A 33 -3.26 -3.62 7.42
N ILE A 34 -2.68 -3.69 6.22
CA ILE A 34 -2.53 -4.95 5.49
C ILE A 34 -1.55 -5.88 6.23
N SER A 35 -0.39 -5.35 6.64
CA SER A 35 0.64 -6.09 7.40
C SER A 35 0.07 -6.71 8.69
N ASP A 36 -0.74 -5.95 9.41
CA ASP A 36 -1.46 -6.39 10.63
C ASP A 36 -2.59 -7.40 10.35
N GLY A 37 -2.91 -7.68 9.08
CA GLY A 37 -4.04 -8.53 8.69
C GLY A 37 -5.43 -7.89 8.92
N LYS A 38 -5.48 -6.58 9.19
CA LYS A 38 -6.71 -5.82 9.46
C LYS A 38 -7.41 -5.32 8.19
N LEU A 39 -6.75 -5.42 7.03
CA LEU A 39 -7.26 -4.96 5.74
C LEU A 39 -6.73 -5.85 4.62
N ASN A 40 -7.56 -6.17 3.62
CA ASN A 40 -7.07 -6.85 2.42
C ASN A 40 -6.48 -5.82 1.42
N ALA A 41 -5.54 -6.27 0.57
CA ALA A 41 -4.85 -5.39 -0.36
C ALA A 41 -5.77 -4.75 -1.41
N ASN A 42 -6.76 -5.47 -1.92
CA ASN A 42 -7.68 -4.97 -2.95
C ASN A 42 -8.51 -3.78 -2.43
N THR A 43 -9.08 -3.92 -1.23
CA THR A 43 -9.82 -2.85 -0.56
C THR A 43 -8.93 -1.65 -0.25
N ALA A 44 -7.65 -1.86 0.07
CA ALA A 44 -6.71 -0.75 0.25
C ALA A 44 -6.47 0.02 -1.06
N VAL A 45 -6.30 -0.70 -2.17
CA VAL A 45 -6.16 -0.12 -3.51
C VAL A 45 -7.43 0.65 -3.91
N ASP A 46 -8.61 0.10 -3.65
CA ASP A 46 -9.88 0.76 -3.97
C ASP A 46 -10.08 2.04 -3.17
N LYS A 47 -9.67 2.06 -1.89
CA LYS A 47 -9.68 3.29 -1.07
C LYS A 47 -8.79 4.38 -1.67
N ILE A 48 -7.59 4.03 -2.14
CA ILE A 48 -6.70 4.98 -2.81
C ILE A 48 -7.34 5.48 -4.10
N LYS A 49 -7.87 4.58 -4.95
CA LYS A 49 -8.53 4.96 -6.20
C LYS A 49 -9.71 5.90 -5.96
N GLN A 50 -10.57 5.60 -4.98
CA GLN A 50 -11.71 6.43 -4.64
C GLN A 50 -11.28 7.83 -4.21
N LYS A 51 -10.24 7.95 -3.37
CA LYS A 51 -9.73 9.24 -2.91
C LYS A 51 -9.24 10.14 -4.05
N TYR A 52 -8.55 9.56 -5.03
CA TYR A 52 -8.04 10.29 -6.19
C TYR A 52 -9.03 10.36 -7.36
N GLY A 53 -10.28 9.92 -7.19
CA GLY A 53 -11.28 9.93 -8.26
C GLY A 53 -10.96 9.00 -9.43
N LEU A 54 -10.13 7.98 -9.22
CA LEU A 54 -9.68 7.00 -10.22
C LEU A 54 -10.62 5.80 -10.35
N THR A 55 -11.79 5.84 -9.72
CA THR A 55 -12.86 4.87 -9.93
C THR A 55 -13.48 5.11 -11.31
N ARG A 56 -13.33 4.14 -12.23
CA ARG A 56 -14.19 4.07 -13.42
C ARG A 56 -15.65 4.04 -12.94
N GLY A 57 -16.47 4.96 -13.44
CA GLY A 57 -17.91 4.75 -13.52
C GLY A 57 -18.23 3.54 -14.37
#